data_AF-A0A971EWA6-F1
#
_entry.id   AF-A0A971EWA6-F1
#
_cell.length_a   1.000
_cell.length_b   1.000
_cell.length_c   1.000
_cell.angle_alpha   90.00
_cell.angle_beta   90.00
_cell.angle_gamma   90.00
#
_symmetry.space_group_name_H-M   'P 1'
#
loop_
_entity.id
_entity.type
_entity.pdbx_description
1 polymer ?
#
loop_
_entity_poly.entity_id
_entity_poly.type
_entity_poly.pdbx_seq_one_letter_code
_entity_poly.pdbx_strand_id
1 'polypeptide(L)'
;MFPVFAKLPSSSADGKAASPLLSPGTALTLCFVLSLAAVIAHSASVLLFLSLADGVFLYLCRINRHSLWRAGKIFLWQSTLVTGLYLLRFGVAAGLGPGLLISWKLVLAFTPGLALAQGIPQNGIEKAMARILPQRMAFALSMSIKFLPLLTREIRAVYEAQVLRGARILPRDLWRWRNWSDFFHCLIAPSVVQAMLLAENIAQAARSREFGRYPRRTIWPG
;
A
#
# COMPACT_ATOMS: atom_id res chain seq x y z
N MET A 1 -13.59 22.62 9.43
CA MET A 1 -14.04 21.26 9.04
C MET A 1 -13.34 20.88 7.73
N PHE A 2 -12.13 20.33 7.83
CA PHE A 2 -11.29 19.91 6.71
C PHE A 2 -10.89 18.45 6.93
N PRO A 3 -11.34 17.52 6.08
CA PRO A 3 -10.60 16.30 5.85
C PRO A 3 -10.55 16.01 4.35
N VAL A 4 -9.61 16.63 3.62
CA VAL A 4 -9.40 16.32 2.19
C VAL A 4 -7.94 16.05 1.85
N PHE A 5 -6.98 16.47 2.68
CA PHE A 5 -5.74 15.70 2.76
C PHE A 5 -6.01 14.56 3.72
N ALA A 6 -6.30 13.41 3.12
CA ALA A 6 -6.33 12.13 3.78
C ALA A 6 -5.26 12.13 4.87
N LYS A 7 -5.69 11.73 6.07
CA LYS A 7 -4.81 11.17 7.08
C LYS A 7 -3.97 10.12 6.34
N LEU A 8 -2.82 10.52 5.79
CA LEU A 8 -1.68 9.63 5.61
C LEU A 8 -1.68 8.88 6.92
N PRO A 9 -1.84 7.54 6.91
CA PRO A 9 -1.89 6.80 8.15
C PRO A 9 -0.70 7.29 8.95
N SER A 10 -0.98 8.10 9.97
CA SER A 10 -0.03 8.47 10.99
C SER A 10 0.45 7.12 11.41
N SER A 11 1.69 6.80 11.05
CA SER A 11 2.32 5.54 11.38
C SER A 11 2.03 5.35 12.85
N SER A 12 1.04 4.50 13.10
CA SER A 12 0.53 4.18 14.41
C SER A 12 1.58 3.25 14.96
N ALA A 13 2.70 3.86 15.33
CA ALA A 13 3.79 3.23 16.06
C ALA A 13 3.41 3.11 17.55
N ASP A 14 2.12 2.97 17.86
CA ASP A 14 1.59 2.74 19.21
C ASP A 14 0.45 1.72 19.21
N GLY A 15 0.63 0.66 18.43
CA GLY A 15 0.02 -0.63 18.75
C GLY A 15 1.14 -1.64 18.68
N LYS A 16 1.43 -2.33 19.78
CA LYS A 16 2.25 -3.54 19.79
C LYS A 16 1.61 -4.55 18.82
N ALA A 17 1.88 -4.42 17.53
CA ALA A 17 1.53 -5.43 16.55
C ALA A 17 2.37 -6.63 16.95
N ALA A 18 1.69 -7.69 17.39
CA ALA A 18 2.34 -8.95 17.65
C ALA A 18 3.14 -9.30 16.39
N SER A 19 4.41 -9.65 16.57
CA SER A 19 5.27 -10.04 15.45
C SER A 19 4.54 -11.11 14.65
N PRO A 20 4.39 -10.95 13.32
CA PRO A 20 3.82 -11.99 12.50
C PRO A 20 4.65 -13.26 12.69
N LEU A 21 3.99 -14.40 12.81
CA LEU A 21 4.65 -15.71 12.97
C LEU A 21 5.43 -16.10 11.70
N LEU A 22 5.09 -15.50 10.57
CA LEU A 22 5.67 -15.77 9.26
C LEU A 22 6.79 -14.79 8.93
N SER A 23 7.83 -15.30 8.29
CA SER A 23 8.85 -14.47 7.64
C SER A 23 8.19 -13.56 6.58
N PRO A 24 8.62 -12.30 6.43
CA PRO A 24 8.05 -11.37 5.45
C PRO A 24 8.09 -11.91 4.02
N GLY A 25 9.17 -12.63 3.66
CA GLY A 25 9.30 -13.25 2.34
C GLY A 25 8.24 -14.33 2.08
N THR A 26 8.03 -15.22 3.05
CA THR A 26 7.03 -16.30 2.92
C THR A 26 5.60 -15.76 2.90
N ALA A 27 5.33 -14.71 3.66
CA ALA A 27 4.02 -14.07 3.66
C ALA A 27 3.73 -13.38 2.32
N LEU A 28 4.73 -12.78 1.67
CA LEU A 28 4.61 -12.16 0.36
C LEU A 28 4.35 -13.20 -0.74
N THR A 29 5.07 -14.33 -0.70
CA THR A 29 4.81 -15.43 -1.64
C THR A 29 3.43 -16.06 -1.42
N LEU A 30 3.04 -16.30 -0.15
CA LEU A 30 1.70 -16.83 0.16
C LEU A 30 0.60 -15.87 -0.27
N CYS A 31 0.77 -14.57 -0.05
CA CYS A 31 -0.17 -13.56 -0.51
C CYS A 31 -0.35 -13.63 -2.03
N PHE A 32 0.75 -13.69 -2.78
CA PHE A 32 0.69 -13.77 -4.24
C PHE A 32 0.00 -15.06 -4.71
N VAL A 33 0.36 -16.21 -4.12
CA VAL A 33 -0.22 -17.51 -4.47
C VAL A 33 -1.71 -17.57 -4.13
N LEU A 34 -2.13 -17.11 -2.96
CA LEU A 34 -3.54 -17.10 -2.54
C LEU A 34 -4.38 -16.16 -3.42
N SER A 35 -3.88 -14.95 -3.70
CA SER A 35 -4.56 -14.02 -4.61
C SER A 35 -4.69 -14.60 -6.02
N LEU A 36 -3.64 -15.23 -6.55
CA LEU A 36 -3.69 -15.84 -7.88
C LEU A 36 -4.62 -17.06 -7.91
N ALA A 37 -4.59 -17.91 -6.88
CA ALA A 37 -5.48 -19.05 -6.75
C ALA A 37 -6.95 -18.61 -6.67
N ALA A 38 -7.25 -17.49 -5.99
CA ALA A 38 -8.59 -16.92 -5.95
C ALA A 38 -9.07 -16.54 -7.35
N VAL A 39 -8.21 -15.91 -8.17
CA VAL A 39 -8.54 -15.50 -9.54
C VAL A 39 -8.73 -16.69 -10.48
N ILE A 40 -8.01 -17.79 -10.29
CA ILE A 40 -8.12 -18.98 -11.13
C ILE A 40 -9.28 -19.89 -10.70
N ALA A 41 -9.74 -19.79 -9.44
CA ALA A 41 -10.85 -20.61 -8.95
C ALA A 41 -12.16 -20.29 -9.69
N HIS A 42 -12.77 -21.32 -10.28
CA HIS A 42 -14.07 -21.28 -10.96
C HIS A 42 -15.15 -22.11 -10.25
N SER A 43 -14.77 -22.99 -9.33
CA SER A 43 -15.68 -23.89 -8.61
C SER A 43 -15.98 -23.40 -7.20
N ALA A 44 -17.25 -23.54 -6.77
CA ALA A 44 -17.72 -23.16 -5.43
C ALA A 44 -16.99 -23.95 -4.32
N SER A 45 -16.71 -25.23 -4.55
CA SER A 45 -15.98 -26.06 -3.58
C SER A 45 -14.54 -25.56 -3.37
N VAL A 46 -13.88 -25.15 -4.45
CA VAL A 46 -12.51 -24.59 -4.39
C VAL A 46 -12.50 -23.26 -3.65
N LEU A 47 -13.52 -22.41 -3.85
CA LEU A 47 -13.67 -21.15 -3.13
C LEU A 47 -13.87 -21.36 -1.62
N LEU A 48 -14.57 -22.42 -1.21
CA LEU A 48 -14.71 -22.79 0.20
C LEU A 48 -13.37 -23.21 0.82
N PHE A 49 -12.62 -24.11 0.16
CA PHE A 49 -11.28 -24.47 0.64
C PHE A 49 -10.34 -23.25 0.70
N LEU A 50 -10.42 -22.36 -0.28
CA LEU A 50 -9.61 -21.15 -0.32
C LEU A 50 -9.99 -20.17 0.80
N SER A 51 -11.28 -20.06 1.15
CA SER A 51 -11.73 -19.24 2.27
C SER A 51 -11.19 -19.73 3.61
N LEU A 52 -11.05 -21.05 3.79
CA LEU A 52 -10.41 -21.63 4.97
C LEU A 52 -8.91 -21.31 4.99
N ALA A 53 -8.24 -21.44 3.84
CA ALA A 53 -6.81 -21.11 3.71
C ALA A 53 -6.54 -19.62 3.99
N ASP A 54 -7.37 -18.71 3.48
CA ASP A 54 -7.30 -17.28 3.77
C ASP A 54 -7.59 -16.99 5.25
N GLY A 55 -8.56 -17.69 5.86
CA GLY A 55 -8.82 -17.60 7.30
C GLY A 55 -7.59 -17.98 8.15
N VAL A 56 -6.89 -19.05 7.78
CA VAL A 56 -5.63 -19.46 8.41
C VAL A 56 -4.55 -18.39 8.18
N PHE A 57 -4.42 -17.85 6.97
CA PHE A 57 -3.46 -16.79 6.67
C PHE A 57 -3.70 -15.53 7.51
N LEU A 58 -4.96 -15.10 7.64
CA LEU A 58 -5.35 -13.96 8.49
C LEU A 58 -5.01 -14.20 9.96
N TYR A 59 -5.22 -15.43 10.44
CA TYR A 59 -4.85 -15.84 11.79
C TYR A 59 -3.33 -15.78 12.02
N LEU A 60 -2.54 -16.31 11.08
CA LEU A 60 -1.08 -16.29 11.13
C LEU A 60 -0.50 -14.87 11.08
N CYS A 61 -1.15 -13.96 10.35
CA CYS A 61 -0.81 -12.53 10.32
C CYS A 61 -1.27 -11.76 11.57
N ARG A 62 -2.01 -12.40 12.50
CA ARG A 62 -2.50 -11.82 13.77
C ARG A 62 -3.14 -10.43 13.61
N ILE A 63 -4.02 -10.31 12.62
CA ILE A 63 -4.67 -9.03 12.33
C ILE A 63 -5.57 -8.60 13.49
N ASN A 64 -5.52 -7.31 13.81
CA ASN A 64 -6.37 -6.73 14.84
C ASN A 64 -7.86 -6.81 14.43
N ARG A 65 -8.71 -7.28 15.36
CA ARG A 65 -10.16 -7.48 15.16
C ARG A 65 -10.86 -6.20 14.69
N HIS A 66 -10.40 -5.03 15.15
CA HIS A 66 -10.93 -3.73 14.71
C HIS A 66 -10.63 -3.45 13.22
N SER A 67 -9.48 -3.90 12.72
CA SER A 67 -9.13 -3.76 11.30
C SER A 67 -9.94 -4.70 10.43
N LEU A 68 -10.12 -5.94 10.89
CA LEU A 68 -10.96 -6.94 10.23
C LEU A 68 -12.42 -6.47 10.13
N TRP A 69 -12.93 -5.78 11.15
CA TRP A 69 -14.26 -5.15 11.11
C TRP A 69 -14.36 -4.06 10.05
N ARG A 70 -13.35 -3.18 9.94
CA ARG A 70 -13.32 -2.14 8.89
C ARG A 70 -13.24 -2.74 7.49
N ALA A 71 -12.39 -3.74 7.29
CA ALA A 71 -12.30 -4.47 6.03
C ALA A 71 -13.64 -5.14 5.69
N GLY A 72 -14.28 -5.78 6.68
CA GLY A 72 -15.60 -6.40 6.54
C GLY A 72 -16.66 -5.40 6.06
N LYS A 73 -16.68 -4.16 6.56
CA LYS A 73 -17.61 -3.13 6.05
C LYS A 73 -17.36 -2.77 4.59
N ILE A 74 -16.09 -2.62 4.20
CA ILE A 74 -15.72 -2.32 2.81
C ILE A 74 -16.11 -3.49 1.89
N PHE A 75 -15.89 -4.73 2.34
CA PHE A 75 -16.29 -5.93 1.60
C PHE A 75 -17.79 -6.11 1.50
N LEU A 76 -18.55 -5.80 2.55
CA LEU A 76 -20.03 -5.82 2.49
C LEU A 76 -20.54 -4.80 1.47
N TRP A 77 -20.00 -3.58 1.50
CA TRP A 77 -20.36 -2.55 0.52
C TRP A 77 -20.03 -3.01 -0.92
N GLN A 78 -18.83 -3.56 -1.13
CA GLN A 78 -18.40 -4.08 -2.42
C GLN A 78 -19.26 -5.26 -2.90
N SER A 79 -19.60 -6.20 -2.02
CA SER A 79 -20.40 -7.36 -2.37
C SER A 79 -21.82 -6.97 -2.79
N THR A 80 -22.43 -6.02 -2.07
CA THR A 80 -23.74 -5.46 -2.44
C THR A 80 -23.68 -4.76 -3.80
N LEU A 81 -22.64 -3.97 -4.06
CA LEU A 81 -22.47 -3.27 -5.33
C LEU A 81 -22.30 -4.26 -6.50
N VAL A 82 -21.41 -5.25 -6.36
CA VAL A 82 -21.14 -6.23 -7.43
C VAL A 82 -22.37 -7.11 -7.70
N THR A 83 -23.02 -7.61 -6.65
CA THR A 83 -24.23 -8.43 -6.79
C THR A 83 -25.37 -7.60 -7.38
N GLY A 84 -25.54 -6.35 -6.94
CA GLY A 84 -26.55 -5.42 -7.47
C GLY A 84 -26.37 -5.14 -8.96
N LEU A 85 -25.13 -4.92 -9.42
CA LEU A 85 -24.83 -4.76 -10.84
C LEU A 85 -25.14 -6.02 -11.65
N TYR A 86 -24.85 -7.20 -11.11
CA TYR A 86 -25.16 -8.47 -11.77
C TYR A 86 -26.66 -8.73 -11.87
N LEU A 87 -27.42 -8.40 -10.82
CA LEU A 87 -28.87 -8.48 -10.82
C LEU A 87 -29.48 -7.53 -11.86
N LEU A 88 -28.96 -6.30 -11.97
CA LEU A 88 -29.42 -5.33 -12.98
C LEU A 88 -29.11 -5.80 -14.41
N ARG A 89 -27.96 -6.47 -14.61
CA ARG A 89 -27.49 -6.93 -15.92
C ARG A 89 -28.20 -8.19 -16.42
N PHE A 90 -28.39 -9.19 -15.55
CA PHE A 90 -28.83 -10.55 -15.94
C PHE A 90 -30.19 -10.95 -15.35
N GLY A 91 -30.83 -10.08 -14.57
CA GLY A 91 -32.08 -10.37 -13.88
C GLY A 91 -31.90 -11.17 -12.59
N VAL A 92 -32.98 -11.32 -11.81
CA VAL A 92 -32.93 -11.93 -10.47
C VAL A 92 -32.63 -13.43 -10.51
N ALA A 93 -33.25 -14.16 -11.44
CA ALA A 93 -33.15 -15.62 -11.51
C ALA A 93 -31.77 -16.12 -11.97
N ALA A 94 -31.11 -15.39 -12.89
CA ALA A 94 -29.83 -15.79 -13.47
C ALA A 94 -28.63 -15.00 -12.90
N GLY A 95 -28.85 -13.82 -12.30
CA GLY A 95 -27.78 -12.92 -11.86
C GLY A 95 -27.31 -13.13 -10.42
N LEU A 96 -28.17 -13.68 -9.53
CA LEU A 96 -27.86 -13.76 -8.09
C LEU A 96 -26.71 -14.73 -7.79
N GLY A 97 -26.78 -15.95 -8.34
CA GLY A 97 -25.74 -16.97 -8.20
C GLY A 97 -24.35 -16.51 -8.68
N PRO A 98 -24.19 -16.10 -9.95
CA PRO A 98 -22.89 -15.65 -10.45
C PRO A 98 -22.41 -14.36 -9.79
N GLY A 99 -23.33 -13.43 -9.46
CA GLY A 99 -22.98 -12.19 -8.73
C GLY A 99 -22.36 -12.47 -7.36
N LEU A 100 -22.94 -13.41 -6.61
CA LEU A 100 -22.44 -13.81 -5.29
C LEU A 100 -21.12 -14.59 -5.37
N LEU A 101 -20.96 -15.45 -6.38
CA LEU A 101 -19.69 -16.15 -6.62
C LEU A 101 -18.55 -15.18 -6.94
N ILE A 102 -18.81 -14.17 -7.77
CA ILE A 102 -17.82 -13.17 -8.15
C ILE A 102 -17.50 -12.26 -6.98
N SER A 103 -18.49 -11.83 -6.20
CA SER A 103 -18.23 -11.02 -5.01
C SER A 103 -17.39 -11.78 -3.98
N TRP A 104 -17.71 -13.04 -3.71
CA TRP A 104 -16.90 -13.91 -2.85
C TRP A 104 -15.45 -14.04 -3.34
N LYS A 105 -15.27 -14.29 -4.64
CA LYS A 105 -13.96 -14.39 -5.27
C LYS A 105 -13.13 -13.12 -5.14
N LEU A 106 -13.75 -11.95 -5.32
CA LEU A 106 -13.08 -10.67 -5.13
C LEU A 106 -12.65 -10.47 -3.67
N VAL A 107 -13.52 -10.80 -2.71
CA VAL A 107 -13.16 -10.74 -1.29
C VAL A 107 -11.93 -11.60 -1.01
N LEU A 108 -11.92 -12.87 -1.45
CA LEU A 108 -10.78 -13.77 -1.27
C LEU A 108 -9.51 -13.24 -1.95
N ALA A 109 -9.59 -12.72 -3.17
CA ALA A 109 -8.42 -12.21 -3.88
C ALA A 109 -7.75 -11.01 -3.16
N PHE A 110 -8.55 -10.11 -2.57
CA PHE A 110 -8.07 -8.90 -1.90
C PHE A 110 -7.69 -9.10 -0.43
N THR A 111 -8.27 -10.10 0.24
CA THR A 111 -8.04 -10.39 1.67
C THR A 111 -6.57 -10.59 2.04
N PRO A 112 -5.77 -11.43 1.35
CA PRO A 112 -4.36 -11.61 1.70
C PRO A 112 -3.53 -10.34 1.45
N GLY A 113 -3.90 -9.51 0.46
CA GLY A 113 -3.25 -8.22 0.22
C GLY A 113 -3.45 -7.23 1.37
N LEU A 114 -4.68 -7.15 1.92
CA LEU A 114 -4.96 -6.34 3.10
C LEU A 114 -4.24 -6.86 4.34
N ALA A 115 -4.15 -8.19 4.48
CA ALA A 115 -3.42 -8.83 5.56
C ALA A 115 -1.92 -8.50 5.53
N LEU A 116 -1.31 -8.58 4.36
CA LEU A 116 0.09 -8.23 4.14
C LEU A 116 0.38 -6.76 4.49
N ALA A 117 -0.46 -5.85 3.99
CA ALA A 117 -0.30 -4.41 4.18
C ALA A 117 -0.41 -3.96 5.66
N GLN A 118 -1.09 -4.74 6.49
CA GLN A 118 -1.35 -4.40 7.90
C GLN A 118 -0.49 -5.21 8.87
N GLY A 119 -0.16 -6.46 8.54
CA GLY A 119 0.52 -7.39 9.44
C GLY A 119 2.04 -7.37 9.33
N ILE A 120 2.61 -6.90 8.22
CA ILE A 120 4.06 -6.95 7.99
C ILE A 120 4.67 -5.56 8.20
N PRO A 121 5.72 -5.42 9.04
CA PRO A 121 6.42 -4.16 9.20
C PRO A 121 7.12 -3.75 7.89
N GLN A 122 7.23 -2.45 7.63
CA GLN A 122 7.84 -1.90 6.40
C GLN A 122 9.26 -2.44 6.15
N ASN A 123 10.07 -2.59 7.22
CA ASN A 123 11.41 -3.17 7.16
C ASN A 123 11.42 -4.63 6.66
N GLY A 124 10.35 -5.38 6.92
CA GLY A 124 10.21 -6.76 6.46
C GLY A 124 9.98 -6.86 4.96
N ILE A 125 9.19 -5.93 4.41
CA ILE A 125 8.91 -5.85 2.97
C ILE A 125 10.17 -5.49 2.20
N GLU A 126 10.99 -4.56 2.71
CA GLU A 126 12.30 -4.23 2.12
C GLU A 126 13.21 -5.46 2.02
N LYS A 127 13.34 -6.24 3.11
CA LYS A 127 14.15 -7.47 3.13
C LYS A 127 13.62 -8.52 2.15
N ALA A 128 12.30 -8.68 2.04
CA ALA A 128 11.67 -9.60 1.10
C ALA A 128 11.93 -9.18 -0.36
N MET A 129 11.75 -7.89 -0.66
CA MET A 129 11.98 -7.33 -1.99
C MET A 129 13.46 -7.42 -2.38
N ALA A 130 14.39 -7.20 -1.44
CA ALA A 130 15.82 -7.30 -1.69
C ALA A 130 16.29 -8.71 -2.12
N ARG A 131 15.51 -9.76 -1.83
CA ARG A 131 15.78 -11.13 -2.32
C ARG A 131 15.37 -11.34 -3.77
N ILE A 132 14.41 -10.57 -4.27
CA ILE A 132 13.84 -10.71 -5.61
C ILE A 132 14.51 -9.72 -6.59
N LEU A 133 14.83 -8.51 -6.13
CA LEU A 133 15.36 -7.45 -6.97
C LEU A 133 16.89 -7.51 -7.09
N PRO A 134 17.46 -7.06 -8.23
CA PRO A 134 18.90 -6.81 -8.33
C PRO A 134 19.38 -5.83 -7.27
N GLN A 135 20.61 -6.03 -6.78
CA GLN A 135 21.19 -5.27 -5.66
C GLN A 135 21.08 -3.75 -5.81
N ARG A 136 21.22 -3.22 -7.04
CA ARG A 136 21.09 -1.78 -7.32
C ARG A 136 19.67 -1.27 -7.08
N MET A 137 18.66 -2.03 -7.51
CA MET A 137 17.25 -1.69 -7.34
C MET A 137 16.80 -1.87 -5.89
N ALA A 138 17.25 -2.94 -5.22
CA ALA A 138 16.97 -3.16 -3.81
C ALA A 138 17.50 -1.99 -2.95
N PHE A 139 18.70 -1.49 -3.25
CA PHE A 139 19.23 -0.30 -2.59
C PHE A 139 18.38 0.94 -2.85
N ALA A 140 18.05 1.23 -4.11
CA ALA A 140 17.23 2.38 -4.45
C ALA A 140 15.88 2.33 -3.72
N LEU A 141 15.22 1.16 -3.70
CA LEU A 141 13.96 0.93 -3.02
C LEU A 141 14.05 1.19 -1.50
N SER A 142 15.04 0.60 -0.82
CA SER A 142 15.25 0.84 0.62
C SER A 142 15.50 2.31 0.93
N MET A 143 16.23 3.02 0.08
CA MET A 143 16.43 4.46 0.25
C MET A 143 15.13 5.23 0.04
N SER A 144 14.36 4.92 -1.00
CA SER A 144 13.07 5.55 -1.24
C SER A 144 12.13 5.39 -0.05
N ILE A 145 11.98 4.18 0.51
CA ILE A 145 11.10 3.93 1.65
C ILE A 145 11.59 4.67 2.90
N LYS A 146 12.91 4.63 3.17
CA LYS A 146 13.52 5.29 4.34
C LYS A 146 13.43 6.81 4.30
N PHE A 147 13.60 7.43 3.13
CA PHE A 147 13.60 8.88 2.97
C PHE A 147 12.23 9.47 2.62
N LEU A 148 11.25 8.64 2.25
CA LEU A 148 9.86 9.07 2.02
C LEU A 148 9.26 9.91 3.16
N PRO A 149 9.37 9.54 4.46
CA PRO A 149 8.82 10.36 5.54
C PRO A 149 9.54 11.70 5.68
N LEU A 150 10.83 11.78 5.38
CA LEU A 150 11.57 13.05 5.39
C LEU A 150 11.08 13.96 4.27
N LEU A 151 11.03 13.45 3.04
CA LEU A 151 10.55 14.19 1.87
C LEU A 151 9.10 14.68 2.08
N THR A 152 8.24 13.86 2.67
CA THR A 152 6.85 14.24 2.98
C THR A 152 6.77 15.44 3.93
N ARG A 153 7.71 15.56 4.88
CA ARG A 153 7.76 16.71 5.80
C ARG A 153 8.20 17.98 5.08
N GLU A 154 9.19 17.89 4.19
CA GLU A 154 9.63 19.03 3.39
C GLU A 154 8.53 19.53 2.45
N ILE A 155 7.86 18.61 1.74
CA ILE A 155 6.71 18.94 0.88
C ILE A 155 5.61 19.63 1.68
N ARG A 156 5.33 19.16 2.91
CA ARG A 156 4.35 19.81 3.79
C ARG A 156 4.79 21.22 4.19
N ALA A 157 6.06 21.44 4.52
CA ALA A 157 6.57 22.77 4.85
C ALA A 157 6.46 23.73 3.66
N VAL A 158 6.79 23.27 2.45
CA VAL A 158 6.60 24.06 1.22
C VAL A 158 5.13 24.37 1.00
N TYR A 159 4.25 23.38 1.15
CA TYR A 159 2.81 23.57 1.03
C TYR A 159 2.29 24.65 1.99
N GLU A 160 2.64 24.56 3.28
CA GLU A 160 2.24 25.54 4.29
C GLU A 160 2.77 26.95 3.98
N ALA A 161 4.02 27.06 3.55
CA ALA A 161 4.62 28.33 3.16
C ALA A 161 3.91 28.97 1.96
N GLN A 162 3.51 28.18 0.95
CA GLN A 162 2.81 28.69 -0.23
C GLN A 162 1.36 29.06 0.09
N VAL A 163 0.69 28.32 0.97
CA VAL A 163 -0.64 28.70 1.48
C VAL A 163 -0.58 30.04 2.21
N LEU A 164 0.45 30.27 3.04
CA LEU A 164 0.64 31.57 3.73
C LEU A 164 0.90 32.73 2.76
N ARG A 165 1.49 32.45 1.59
CA ARG A 165 1.67 33.43 0.50
C ARG A 165 0.40 33.68 -0.31
N GLY A 166 -0.71 33.02 0.00
CA GLY A 166 -1.99 33.17 -0.68
C GLY A 166 -2.15 32.31 -1.95
N ALA A 167 -1.29 31.29 -2.15
CA ALA A 167 -1.45 30.37 -3.27
C ALA A 167 -2.76 29.57 -3.15
N ARG A 168 -3.49 29.43 -4.27
CA ARG A 168 -4.80 28.74 -4.34
C ARG A 168 -4.65 27.22 -4.43
N ILE A 169 -3.91 26.64 -3.50
CA ILE A 169 -3.57 25.21 -3.44
C ILE A 169 -4.34 24.46 -2.37
N LEU A 170 -5.36 25.08 -1.77
CA LEU A 170 -6.22 24.39 -0.80
C LEU A 170 -6.97 23.24 -1.49
N PRO A 171 -7.32 22.16 -0.76
CA PRO A 171 -8.07 21.03 -1.33
C PRO A 171 -9.37 21.42 -2.02
N ARG A 172 -10.01 22.51 -1.57
CA ARG A 172 -11.23 23.04 -2.17
C ARG A 172 -10.99 23.70 -3.53
N ASP A 173 -9.82 24.31 -3.70
CA ASP A 173 -9.44 25.03 -4.91
C ASP A 173 -8.91 24.09 -6.01
N LEU A 174 -8.35 22.94 -5.61
CA LEU A 174 -7.88 21.87 -6.49
C LEU A 174 -9.00 21.22 -7.34
N TRP A 175 -10.28 21.40 -6.97
CA TRP A 175 -11.40 20.93 -7.80
C TRP A 175 -11.50 21.70 -9.12
N ARG A 176 -10.99 22.95 -9.16
CA ARG A 176 -10.99 23.78 -10.36
C ARG A 176 -9.72 23.49 -11.16
N TRP A 177 -9.87 22.90 -12.34
CA TRP A 177 -8.75 22.55 -13.22
C TRP A 177 -7.86 23.76 -13.56
N ARG A 178 -8.43 24.98 -13.60
CA ARG A 178 -7.67 26.20 -13.87
C ARG A 178 -6.65 26.56 -12.77
N ASN A 179 -6.82 26.07 -11.54
CA ASN A 179 -5.87 26.29 -10.45
C ASN A 179 -4.75 25.24 -10.40
N TRP A 180 -4.76 24.26 -11.31
CA TRP A 180 -3.73 23.21 -11.33
C TRP A 180 -2.37 23.74 -11.75
N SER A 181 -2.30 24.77 -12.61
CA SER A 181 -1.03 25.43 -12.96
C SER A 181 -0.31 25.93 -11.71
N ASP A 182 -1.06 26.58 -10.82
CA ASP A 182 -0.53 27.14 -9.57
C ASP A 182 -0.06 26.01 -8.64
N PHE A 183 -0.79 24.89 -8.58
CA PHE A 183 -0.35 23.70 -7.84
C PHE A 183 0.97 23.13 -8.37
N PHE A 184 1.12 23.00 -9.69
CA PHE A 184 2.36 22.50 -10.28
C PHE A 184 3.54 23.44 -10.04
N HIS A 185 3.37 24.74 -10.26
CA HIS A 185 4.44 25.72 -10.09
C HIS A 185 4.80 25.96 -8.62
N CYS A 186 3.81 26.05 -7.73
CA CYS A 186 4.05 26.39 -6.33
C CYS A 186 4.41 25.19 -5.46
N LEU A 187 3.95 23.97 -5.80
CA LEU A 187 4.21 22.78 -4.97
C LEU A 187 5.06 21.73 -5.69
N ILE A 188 4.67 21.29 -6.88
CA ILE A 188 5.34 20.16 -7.53
C ILE A 188 6.77 20.52 -7.95
N ALA A 189 6.96 21.65 -8.64
CA ALA A 189 8.27 22.09 -9.08
C ALA A 189 9.28 22.22 -7.92
N PRO A 190 9.00 22.93 -6.81
CA PRO A 190 9.94 23.01 -5.68
C PRO A 190 10.13 21.66 -4.99
N SER A 191 9.09 20.82 -4.90
CA SER A 191 9.21 19.48 -4.30
C SER A 191 10.15 18.58 -5.11
N VAL A 192 10.11 18.66 -6.44
CA VAL A 192 11.01 17.89 -7.33
C VAL A 192 12.45 18.37 -7.17
N VAL A 193 12.68 19.69 -7.17
CA VAL A 193 14.01 20.26 -6.98
C VAL A 193 14.59 19.84 -5.62
N GLN A 194 13.79 19.91 -4.54
CA GLN A 194 14.20 19.44 -3.21
C GLN A 194 14.52 17.94 -3.21
N ALA A 195 13.71 17.12 -3.86
CA ALA A 195 13.97 15.68 -3.97
C ALA A 195 15.29 15.39 -4.71
N MET A 196 15.60 16.15 -5.77
CA MET A 196 16.86 16.00 -6.51
C MET A 196 18.07 16.40 -5.66
N LEU A 197 18.00 17.53 -4.95
CA LEU A 197 19.05 17.97 -4.02
C LEU A 197 19.26 16.96 -2.89
N LEU A 198 18.17 16.43 -2.34
CA LEU A 198 18.24 15.39 -1.31
C LEU A 198 18.91 14.12 -1.86
N ALA A 199 18.56 13.70 -3.07
CA ALA A 199 19.19 12.54 -3.72
C ALA A 199 20.70 12.75 -3.95
N GLU A 200 21.10 13.95 -4.37
CA GLU A 200 22.52 14.29 -4.54
C GLU A 200 23.28 14.25 -3.21
N ASN A 201 22.74 14.86 -2.16
CA ASN A 201 23.35 14.84 -0.82
C ASN A 201 23.50 13.41 -0.29
N ILE A 202 22.48 12.58 -0.49
CA ILE A 202 22.52 11.16 -0.13
C ILE A 202 23.59 10.42 -0.93
N ALA A 203 23.68 10.67 -2.24
CA ALA A 203 24.67 10.02 -3.10
C ALA A 203 26.10 10.45 -2.75
N GLN A 204 26.33 11.73 -2.42
CA GLN A 204 27.62 12.23 -1.93
C GLN A 204 27.98 11.59 -0.59
N ALA A 205 27.06 11.55 0.38
CA ALA A 205 27.26 10.90 1.67
C ALA A 205 27.48 9.38 1.57
N ALA A 206 26.86 8.74 0.59
CA ALA A 206 27.11 7.32 0.29
C ALA A 206 28.53 7.15 -0.28
N ARG A 207 28.93 7.96 -1.26
CA ARG A 207 30.27 7.89 -1.87
C ARG A 207 31.39 8.14 -0.85
N SER A 208 31.21 9.09 0.08
CA SER A 208 32.20 9.34 1.14
C SER A 208 32.34 8.19 2.14
N ARG A 209 31.31 7.35 2.27
CA ARG A 209 31.33 6.09 3.05
C ARG A 209 31.76 4.88 2.21
N GLU A 210 32.43 5.13 1.08
CA GLU A 210 32.91 4.11 0.13
C GLU A 210 31.80 3.19 -0.41
N PHE A 211 30.58 3.71 -0.49
CA PHE A 211 29.44 2.94 -0.94
C PHE A 211 29.56 2.61 -2.44
N GLY A 212 29.75 1.32 -2.74
CA GLY A 212 29.97 0.84 -4.11
C GLY A 212 31.41 0.43 -4.42
N ARG A 213 32.33 0.49 -3.45
CA ARG A 213 33.72 0.01 -3.59
C ARG A 213 33.80 -1.50 -3.88
N TYR A 214 32.88 -2.30 -3.35
CA TYR A 214 32.83 -3.75 -3.56
C TYR A 214 31.59 -4.19 -4.34
N PRO A 215 31.72 -5.14 -5.29
CA PRO A 215 30.59 -5.62 -6.09
C PRO A 215 29.58 -6.42 -5.27
N ARG A 216 30.03 -7.16 -4.24
CA ARG A 216 29.16 -7.88 -3.31
C ARG A 216 29.03 -7.13 -2.00
N ARG A 217 27.80 -6.86 -1.59
CA ARG A 217 27.51 -6.29 -0.27
C ARG A 217 27.34 -7.37 0.79
N THR A 218 27.86 -7.09 1.96
CA THR A 218 27.43 -7.74 3.19
C THR A 218 26.13 -7.05 3.67
N ILE A 219 25.12 -7.86 3.96
CA ILE A 219 23.86 -7.40 4.55
C ILE A 219 24.03 -7.47 6.06
N TRP A 220 23.76 -6.37 6.76
CA TRP A 220 23.80 -6.37 8.22
C TRP A 220 22.70 -7.30 8.77
N PRO A 221 23.02 -8.27 9.64
CA PRO A 221 22.02 -9.10 10.30
C PRO A 221 21.36 -8.27 11.40
N GLY A 222 20.32 -7.52 11.04
CA GLY A 222 19.41 -6.87 11.98
C GLY A 222 18.11 -7.65 12.11
#